data_AF-A0A5Q0BH16-F1
#
_entry.id   AF-A0A5Q0BH16-F1
#
_cell.length_a   1.000
_cell.length_b   1.000
_cell.length_c   1.000
_cell.angle_alpha   90.00
_cell.angle_beta   90.00
_cell.angle_gamma   90.00
#
_symmetry.space_group_name_H-M   'P 1'
#
loop_
_entity.id
_entity.type
_entity.pdbx_description
1 polymer ?
#
loop_
_entity_poly.entity_id
_entity_poly.type
_entity_poly.pdbx_seq_one_letter_code
_entity_poly.pdbx_strand_id
1 'polypeptide(L)'
;MNNYLKYLDDFLTFDEDDRKLWIRMGGVLALIVLLFSVFTTTSVFYYLERVLIAVMVIFLPGYLIMKLFLDKISFSDNRVADKIIVSFAISVVVMVVPYFLTTYLRPYAFNTDEEGMEALSRTHEVVLLLLLVVVIAFGVKFYQNKKNKAAAGNK
;
A
#
# COMPACT_ATOMS: atom_id res chain seq x y z
N MET A 1 20.70 -22.90 -0.01
CA MET A 1 19.84 -21.78 0.46
C MET A 1 18.97 -21.35 -0.71
N ASN A 2 17.65 -21.53 -0.59
CA ASN A 2 16.69 -21.48 -1.70
C ASN A 2 16.76 -20.15 -2.48
N ASN A 3 16.90 -20.22 -3.82
CA ASN A 3 16.87 -19.05 -4.71
C ASN A 3 15.66 -18.12 -4.43
N TYR A 4 14.55 -18.67 -3.92
CA TYR A 4 13.34 -17.97 -3.49
C TYR A 4 13.58 -16.88 -2.42
N LEU A 5 14.40 -17.18 -1.40
CA LEU A 5 14.68 -16.22 -0.32
C LEU A 5 15.54 -15.05 -0.82
N LYS A 6 16.47 -15.33 -1.74
CA LYS A 6 17.30 -14.30 -2.38
C LYS A 6 16.47 -13.28 -3.19
N TYR A 7 15.36 -13.72 -3.80
CA TYR A 7 14.47 -12.80 -4.51
C TYR A 7 13.75 -11.84 -3.56
N LEU A 8 13.22 -12.35 -2.45
CA LEU A 8 12.56 -11.54 -1.44
C LEU A 8 13.52 -10.54 -0.79
N ASP A 9 14.78 -10.95 -0.56
CA ASP A 9 15.81 -10.09 0.01
C ASP A 9 16.11 -8.89 -0.90
N ASP A 10 16.33 -9.11 -2.20
CA ASP A 10 16.54 -8.03 -3.17
C ASP A 10 15.33 -7.08 -3.24
N PHE A 11 14.10 -7.60 -3.13
CA PHE A 11 12.86 -6.79 -3.16
C PHE A 11 12.65 -5.93 -1.91
N LEU A 12 13.13 -6.38 -0.76
CA LEU A 12 12.94 -5.72 0.52
C LEU A 12 14.14 -4.89 0.95
N THR A 13 15.19 -4.78 0.13
CA THR A 13 16.30 -3.86 0.41
C THR A 13 15.79 -2.42 0.45
N PHE A 14 15.98 -1.74 1.58
CA PHE A 14 15.66 -0.32 1.72
C PHE A 14 16.86 0.50 1.26
N ASP A 15 16.67 1.30 0.21
CA ASP A 15 17.67 2.28 -0.20
C ASP A 15 17.65 3.51 0.73
N GLU A 16 18.60 4.43 0.51
CA GLU A 16 18.69 5.64 1.32
C GLU A 16 17.44 6.53 1.17
N ASP A 17 16.85 6.57 -0.03
CA ASP A 17 15.66 7.36 -0.34
C ASP A 17 14.42 6.80 0.37
N ASP A 18 14.28 5.47 0.44
CA ASP A 18 13.25 4.76 1.21
C ASP A 18 13.39 5.08 2.69
N ARG A 19 14.61 5.01 3.22
CA ARG A 19 14.86 5.34 4.63
C ARG A 19 14.44 6.79 4.93
N LYS A 20 14.84 7.72 4.08
CA LYS A 20 14.45 9.14 4.19
C LYS A 20 12.94 9.32 4.07
N LEU A 21 12.28 8.59 3.17
CA LEU A 21 10.82 8.61 3.01
C LEU A 21 10.13 8.24 4.32
N TRP A 22 10.46 7.07 4.87
CA TRP A 22 9.78 6.57 6.08
C TRP A 22 10.08 7.42 7.30
N ILE A 23 11.30 7.97 7.44
CA ILE A 23 11.63 8.90 8.51
C ILE A 23 10.84 10.21 8.38
N ARG A 24 10.82 10.83 7.20
CA ARG A 24 10.10 12.09 6.97
C ARG A 24 8.59 11.91 7.17
N MET A 25 8.03 10.84 6.61
CA MET A 25 6.62 10.50 6.79
C MET A 25 6.31 10.21 8.26
N GLY A 26 7.14 9.40 8.93
CA GLY A 26 6.99 9.10 10.35
C GLY A 26 7.01 10.35 11.23
N GLY A 27 7.90 11.31 10.94
CA GLY A 27 7.95 12.60 11.64
C GLY A 27 6.68 13.43 11.48
N VAL A 28 6.15 13.54 10.25
CA VAL A 28 4.88 14.24 9.97
C VAL A 28 3.71 13.54 10.66
N LEU A 29 3.64 12.21 10.58
CA LEU A 29 2.57 11.42 11.20
C LEU A 29 2.60 11.51 12.73
N ALA A 30 3.78 11.48 13.34
CA ALA A 30 3.92 11.65 14.80
C ALA A 30 3.43 13.04 15.24
N LEU A 31 3.75 14.09 14.47
CA LEU A 31 3.25 15.44 14.73
C LEU A 31 1.73 15.52 14.60
N ILE A 32 1.14 14.89 13.59
CA ILE A 32 -0.32 14.80 13.42
C ILE A 32 -0.95 14.10 14.63
N VAL A 33 -0.44 12.94 15.04
CA VAL A 33 -0.94 12.19 16.20
C VAL A 33 -0.94 13.07 17.46
N LEU A 34 0.16 13.77 17.73
CA LEU A 34 0.28 14.64 18.89
C LEU A 34 -0.70 15.83 18.83
N LEU A 35 -0.79 16.50 17.68
CA LEU A 35 -1.71 17.64 17.52
C LEU A 35 -3.16 17.20 17.74
N PHE A 36 -3.60 16.12 17.10
CA PHE A 36 -4.96 15.60 17.27
C PHE A 36 -5.24 15.22 18.72
N SER A 37 -4.32 14.53 19.39
CA SER A 37 -4.44 14.21 20.80
C SER A 37 -4.62 15.44 21.69
N VAL A 38 -3.82 16.49 21.45
CA VAL A 38 -3.91 17.72 22.23
C VAL A 38 -5.24 18.43 21.98
N PHE A 39 -5.64 18.60 20.72
CA PHE A 39 -6.84 19.35 20.37
C PHE A 39 -8.14 18.65 20.76
N THR A 40 -8.20 17.33 20.68
CA THR A 40 -9.42 16.57 21.02
C THR A 40 -9.40 16.01 22.43
N THR A 41 -8.36 16.29 23.22
CA THR A 41 -8.15 15.75 24.57
C THR A 41 -8.24 14.22 24.65
N THR A 42 -7.96 13.54 23.53
CA THR A 42 -8.03 12.08 23.40
C THR A 42 -6.64 11.46 23.48
N SER A 43 -6.55 10.23 23.99
CA SER A 43 -5.30 9.49 24.15
C SER A 43 -4.46 9.43 22.87
N VAL A 44 -3.14 9.61 23.02
CA VAL A 44 -2.14 9.46 21.94
C VAL A 44 -2.21 8.08 21.29
N PHE A 45 -2.44 7.03 22.08
CA PHE A 45 -2.52 5.66 21.57
C PHE A 45 -3.72 5.45 20.64
N TYR A 46 -4.83 6.15 20.87
CA TYR A 46 -6.02 6.06 20.02
C TYR A 46 -5.75 6.58 18.59
N TYR A 47 -5.07 7.73 18.46
CA TYR A 47 -4.73 8.26 17.14
C TYR A 47 -3.55 7.53 16.51
N LEU A 48 -2.58 7.09 17.31
CA LEU A 48 -1.47 6.28 16.82
C LEU A 48 -1.97 5.01 16.13
N GLU A 49 -2.89 4.27 16.77
CA GLU A 49 -3.48 3.05 16.18
C GLU A 49 -4.15 3.35 14.83
N ARG A 50 -4.98 4.39 14.77
CA ARG A 50 -5.70 4.78 13.55
C ARG A 50 -4.75 5.22 12.42
N VAL A 51 -3.72 5.97 12.76
CA VAL A 51 -2.71 6.41 11.79
C VAL A 51 -1.91 5.21 11.27
N LEU A 52 -1.51 4.27 12.14
CA LEU A 52 -0.83 3.06 11.72
C LEU A 52 -1.71 2.21 10.79
N ILE A 53 -2.99 2.01 11.13
CA ILE A 53 -3.93 1.30 10.26
C ILE A 53 -4.07 2.03 8.91
N ALA A 54 -4.24 3.35 8.91
CA ALA A 54 -4.34 4.13 7.69
C ALA A 54 -3.08 4.01 6.81
N VAL A 55 -1.88 4.05 7.40
CA VAL A 55 -0.63 3.85 6.67
C VAL A 55 -0.55 2.45 6.09
N MET A 56 -0.89 1.42 6.86
CA MET A 56 -0.81 0.01 6.42
C MET A 56 -1.82 -0.33 5.33
N VAL A 57 -3.02 0.23 5.40
CA VAL A 57 -4.11 -0.08 4.48
C VAL A 57 -4.06 0.81 3.24
N ILE A 58 -3.79 2.10 3.42
CA ILE A 58 -3.88 3.07 2.34
C ILE A 58 -2.50 3.26 1.73
N PHE A 59 -1.51 3.71 2.50
CA PHE A 59 -0.24 4.12 1.90
C PHE A 59 0.64 2.94 1.45
N LEU A 60 0.78 1.92 2.30
CA LEU A 60 1.73 0.82 2.11
C LEU A 60 1.54 0.06 0.79
N PRO A 61 0.32 -0.27 0.31
CA PRO A 61 0.13 -0.96 -0.97
C PRO A 61 0.64 -0.14 -2.16
N GLY A 62 0.37 1.16 -2.14
CA GLY A 62 0.85 2.08 -3.17
C GLY A 62 2.37 2.20 -3.16
N TYR A 63 2.97 2.33 -1.96
CA TYR A 63 4.42 2.31 -1.78
C TYR A 63 5.05 1.02 -2.28
N LEU A 64 4.44 -0.12 -1.99
CA LEU A 64 4.94 -1.42 -2.40
C LEU A 64 4.97 -1.56 -3.92
N ILE A 65 3.90 -1.16 -4.62
CA ILE A 65 3.86 -1.18 -6.08
C ILE A 65 4.87 -0.19 -6.66
N MET A 66 4.96 1.03 -6.10
CA MET A 66 5.97 2.02 -6.49
C MET A 66 7.37 1.40 -6.40
N LYS A 67 7.72 0.79 -5.26
CA LYS A 67 9.02 0.14 -5.06
C LYS A 67 9.26 -1.06 -5.98
N LEU A 68 8.24 -1.90 -6.20
CA LEU A 68 8.41 -3.09 -7.04
C LEU A 68 8.55 -2.74 -8.52
N PHE A 69 7.84 -1.73 -9.01
CA PHE A 69 7.72 -1.49 -10.46
C PHE A 69 8.29 -0.17 -10.93
N LEU A 70 8.31 0.85 -10.07
CA LEU A 70 8.56 2.25 -10.44
C LEU A 70 9.68 2.90 -9.62
N ASP A 71 10.49 2.12 -8.90
CA ASP A 71 11.54 2.64 -8.00
C ASP A 71 12.57 3.55 -8.69
N LYS A 72 12.77 3.34 -10.00
CA LYS A 72 13.68 4.15 -10.81
C LYS A 72 13.05 5.43 -11.35
N ILE A 73 11.75 5.63 -11.15
CA ILE A 73 11.06 6.83 -11.62
C ILE A 73 11.45 8.02 -10.74
N SER A 74 11.83 9.12 -11.39
CA SER A 74 12.05 10.42 -10.77
C SER A 74 11.61 11.49 -11.77
N PHE A 75 10.79 12.42 -11.31
CA PHE A 75 10.28 13.54 -12.09
C PHE A 75 10.79 14.88 -11.56
N SER A 76 11.32 14.91 -10.34
CA SER A 76 11.91 16.08 -9.71
C SER A 76 13.29 15.79 -9.12
N ASP A 77 13.99 16.84 -8.68
CA ASP A 77 15.26 16.73 -7.95
C ASP A 77 15.08 16.10 -6.55
N ASN A 78 13.84 15.95 -6.06
CA ASN A 78 13.54 15.37 -4.76
C ASN A 78 12.87 14.00 -4.93
N ARG A 79 13.68 12.97 -5.16
CA ARG A 79 13.22 11.59 -5.33
C ARG A 79 12.36 11.08 -4.19
N VAL A 80 12.62 11.52 -2.96
CA VAL A 80 11.81 11.15 -1.79
C VAL A 80 10.37 11.68 -1.91
N ALA A 81 10.22 12.93 -2.36
CA ALA A 81 8.90 13.51 -2.59
C ALA A 81 8.17 12.79 -3.74
N ASP A 82 8.87 12.49 -4.84
CA ASP A 82 8.32 11.74 -5.96
C ASP A 82 7.82 10.37 -5.51
N LYS A 83 8.63 9.63 -4.74
CA LYS A 83 8.25 8.33 -4.17
C LYS A 83 6.97 8.45 -3.33
N ILE A 84 6.83 9.48 -2.48
CA ILE A 84 5.61 9.70 -1.67
C ILE A 84 4.39 9.98 -2.56
N ILE A 85 4.51 10.90 -3.52
CA ILE A 85 3.41 11.32 -4.39
C ILE A 85 2.93 10.14 -5.24
N VAL A 86 3.87 9.41 -5.86
CA VAL A 86 3.57 8.24 -6.68
C VAL A 86 2.94 7.13 -5.85
N SER A 87 3.46 6.88 -4.64
CA SER A 87 2.87 5.89 -3.72
C SER A 87 1.43 6.24 -3.37
N PHE A 88 1.15 7.52 -3.10
CA PHE A 88 -0.21 7.98 -2.79
C PHE A 88 -1.14 7.87 -4.00
N ALA A 89 -0.69 8.31 -5.18
CA ALA A 89 -1.47 8.22 -6.41
C ALA A 89 -1.83 6.76 -6.77
N ILE A 90 -0.87 5.85 -6.66
CA ILE A 90 -1.11 4.41 -6.90
C ILE A 90 -2.08 3.87 -5.86
N SER A 91 -1.89 4.21 -4.59
CA SER A 91 -2.80 3.79 -3.51
C SER A 91 -4.25 4.16 -3.81
N VAL A 92 -4.51 5.38 -4.27
CA VAL A 92 -5.86 5.80 -4.66
C VAL A 92 -6.44 4.90 -5.75
N VAL A 93 -5.63 4.59 -6.77
CA VAL A 93 -6.06 3.73 -7.89
C VAL A 93 -6.28 2.27 -7.48
N VAL A 94 -5.46 1.72 -6.58
CA VAL A 94 -5.50 0.28 -6.26
C VAL A 94 -6.29 -0.08 -5.00
N MET A 95 -6.49 0.87 -4.09
CA MET A 95 -7.26 0.68 -2.86
C MET A 95 -8.57 1.47 -2.88
N VAL A 96 -8.50 2.80 -3.09
CA VAL A 96 -9.68 3.68 -2.92
C VAL A 96 -10.71 3.47 -4.03
N VAL A 97 -10.29 3.48 -5.28
CA VAL A 97 -11.21 3.30 -6.42
C VAL A 97 -11.89 1.93 -6.40
N PRO A 98 -11.19 0.79 -6.21
CA PRO A 98 -11.83 -0.51 -6.13
C PRO A 98 -12.75 -0.63 -4.92
N TYR A 99 -12.35 -0.13 -3.75
CA TYR A 99 -13.21 -0.11 -2.56
C TYR A 99 -14.49 0.71 -2.79
N PHE A 100 -14.37 1.86 -3.45
CA PHE A 100 -15.54 2.66 -3.83
C PHE A 100 -16.45 1.89 -4.78
N LEU A 101 -15.89 1.26 -5.82
CA LEU A 101 -16.67 0.45 -6.76
C LEU A 101 -17.35 -0.74 -6.09
N THR A 102 -16.68 -1.46 -5.20
CA THR A 102 -17.29 -2.58 -4.48
C THR A 102 -18.41 -2.11 -3.56
N THR A 103 -18.22 -0.99 -2.88
CA THR A 103 -19.25 -0.41 -2.00
C THR A 103 -20.44 0.13 -2.80
N TYR A 104 -20.17 0.80 -3.93
CA TYR A 104 -21.18 1.44 -4.76
C TYR A 104 -21.99 0.44 -5.59
N LEU A 105 -21.34 -0.58 -6.16
CA LEU A 105 -22.00 -1.58 -7.01
C LEU A 105 -22.70 -2.67 -6.21
N ARG A 106 -22.35 -2.86 -4.93
CA ARG A 106 -22.92 -3.93 -4.10
C ARG A 106 -24.46 -3.89 -4.02
N PRO A 107 -25.11 -2.75 -3.73
CA PRO A 107 -26.59 -2.71 -3.68
C PRO A 107 -27.25 -3.15 -4.99
N TYR A 108 -26.65 -2.81 -6.13
CA TYR A 108 -27.16 -3.16 -7.46
C TYR A 108 -26.96 -4.62 -7.84
N ALA A 109 -25.93 -5.28 -7.29
CA ALA A 109 -25.63 -6.68 -7.61
C ALA A 109 -26.58 -7.67 -6.92
N PHE A 110 -27.16 -7.29 -5.79
CA PHE A 110 -27.94 -8.22 -4.95
C PHE A 110 -29.45 -7.94 -4.91
N ASN A 111 -29.95 -6.86 -5.52
CA ASN A 111 -31.40 -6.53 -5.61
C ASN A 111 -32.13 -6.69 -4.26
N THR A 112 -31.46 -6.39 -3.16
CA THR A 112 -31.97 -6.53 -1.80
C THR A 112 -31.81 -5.21 -1.05
N ASP A 113 -32.83 -4.85 -0.27
CA ASP A 113 -32.77 -3.71 0.64
C ASP A 113 -31.53 -3.82 1.54
N GLU A 114 -30.88 -2.68 1.83
CA GLU A 114 -29.55 -2.58 2.47
C GLU A 114 -29.42 -3.39 3.79
N GLU A 115 -30.54 -3.73 4.43
CA GLU A 115 -30.64 -4.49 5.68
C GLU A 115 -30.30 -6.00 5.55
N GLY A 116 -30.34 -6.58 4.34
CA GLY A 116 -30.11 -8.03 4.13
C GLY A 116 -28.65 -8.45 3.93
N MET A 117 -27.70 -7.50 3.88
CA MET A 117 -26.35 -7.72 3.35
C MET A 117 -25.20 -7.62 4.38
N GLU A 118 -25.41 -8.11 5.60
CA GLU A 118 -24.38 -8.16 6.66
C GLU A 118 -23.26 -9.21 6.47
N ALA A 119 -23.15 -9.85 5.29
CA ALA A 119 -22.24 -11.00 5.13
C ALA A 119 -20.74 -10.64 5.16
N LEU A 120 -20.36 -9.39 4.89
CA LEU A 120 -18.98 -8.91 5.03
C LEU A 120 -18.97 -7.52 5.69
N SER A 121 -18.29 -7.40 6.83
CA SER A 121 -18.05 -6.07 7.40
C SER A 121 -17.08 -5.28 6.52
N ARG A 122 -17.21 -3.95 6.51
CA ARG A 122 -16.33 -3.04 5.73
C ARG A 122 -14.84 -3.29 5.98
N THR A 123 -14.49 -3.70 7.20
CA THR A 123 -13.12 -4.08 7.56
C THR A 123 -12.62 -5.29 6.77
N HIS A 124 -13.43 -6.33 6.60
CA HIS A 124 -13.05 -7.53 5.88
C HIS A 124 -12.84 -7.24 4.38
N GLU A 125 -13.67 -6.40 3.78
CA GLU A 125 -13.50 -5.99 2.38
C GLU A 125 -12.17 -5.30 2.14
N VAL A 126 -11.82 -4.35 3.01
CA VAL A 126 -10.58 -3.59 2.92
C VAL A 126 -9.37 -4.52 3.10
N VAL A 127 -9.42 -5.45 4.05
CA VAL A 127 -8.35 -6.44 4.26
C VAL A 127 -8.22 -7.40 3.07
N LEU A 128 -9.33 -7.88 2.51
CA LEU A 128 -9.30 -8.74 1.33
C LEU A 128 -8.74 -8.01 0.11
N LEU A 129 -9.14 -6.76 -0.11
CA LEU A 129 -8.62 -5.93 -1.18
C LEU A 129 -7.10 -5.69 -1.00
N LEU A 130 -6.67 -5.36 0.22
CA LEU A 130 -5.27 -5.20 0.58
C LEU A 130 -4.46 -6.45 0.22
N LEU A 131 -4.91 -7.63 0.68
CA LEU A 131 -4.26 -8.90 0.40
C LEU A 131 -4.22 -9.19 -1.11
N LEU A 132 -5.31 -8.95 -1.83
CA LEU A 132 -5.40 -9.14 -3.27
C LEU A 132 -4.36 -8.27 -4.00
N VAL A 133 -4.31 -6.97 -3.68
CA VAL A 133 -3.38 -6.02 -4.29
C VAL A 133 -1.93 -6.43 -4.05
N VAL A 134 -1.58 -6.78 -2.82
CA VAL A 134 -0.22 -7.20 -2.45
C VAL A 134 0.16 -8.51 -3.16
N VAL A 135 -0.72 -9.51 -3.14
CA VAL A 135 -0.47 -10.81 -3.79
C VAL A 135 -0.30 -10.66 -5.30
N ILE A 136 -1.14 -9.85 -5.95
CA ILE A 136 -1.03 -9.58 -7.40
C ILE A 136 0.28 -8.85 -7.69
N ALA A 137 0.62 -7.80 -6.93
CA ALA A 137 1.84 -7.03 -7.16
C ALA A 137 3.10 -7.91 -7.08
N PHE A 138 3.22 -8.70 -6.01
CA PHE A 138 4.33 -9.64 -5.87
C PHE A 138 4.30 -10.75 -6.94
N GLY A 139 3.13 -11.32 -7.21
CA GLY A 139 2.97 -12.40 -8.19
C GLY A 139 3.38 -11.98 -9.59
N VAL A 140 2.95 -10.79 -10.03
CA VAL A 140 3.33 -10.21 -11.33
C VAL A 140 4.83 -9.96 -11.39
N LYS A 141 5.41 -9.33 -10.36
CA LYS A 141 6.84 -9.02 -10.34
C LYS A 141 7.70 -10.28 -10.34
N PHE A 142 7.29 -11.29 -9.56
CA PHE A 142 7.93 -12.60 -9.52
C PHE A 142 7.93 -13.27 -10.91
N TYR A 143 6.77 -13.28 -11.58
CA TYR A 143 6.64 -13.86 -12.91
C TYR A 143 7.54 -13.15 -13.94
N GLN A 144 7.57 -11.81 -13.94
CA GLN A 144 8.43 -11.02 -14.82
C GLN A 144 9.92 -11.34 -14.60
N ASN A 145 10.37 -11.42 -13.34
CA ASN A 145 11.76 -11.75 -13.02
C ASN A 145 12.14 -13.17 -13.46
N LYS A 146 11.24 -14.15 -13.30
CA LYS A 146 11.45 -15.52 -13.79
C LYS A 146 11.64 -15.54 -15.31
N LYS A 147 10.77 -14.84 -16.05
CA LYS A 147 10.85 -14.74 -17.51
C LYS A 147 12.16 -14.08 -17.98
N ASN A 148 12.56 -12.98 -17.35
CA ASN A 148 13.77 -12.26 -17.73
C ASN A 148 15.05 -13.07 -17.53
N LYS A 149 15.12 -13.90 -16.48
CA LYS A 149 16.26 -14.81 -16.26
C LYS A 149 16.28 -16.00 -17.22
N ALA A 150 15.12 -16.57 -17.55
CA ALA A 150 15.04 -17.61 -18.59
C ALA A 150 15.53 -17.08 -19.95
N ALA A 151 15.25 -15.81 -20.26
CA ALA A 151 15.77 -15.15 -21.46
C ALA A 151 17.28 -14.84 -21.38
N ALA A 152 17.82 -14.55 -20.18
CA ALA A 152 19.23 -14.24 -19.97
C ALA A 152 20.14 -15.48 -19.93
N GLY A 153 19.62 -16.65 -19.50
CA GLY A 153 20.35 -17.92 -19.51
C GLY A 153 20.39 -18.64 -20.87
N ASN A 154 19.68 -18.11 -21.87
CA ASN A 154 19.71 -18.57 -23.26
C ASN A 154 20.64 -17.71 -24.15
N LYS A 155 21.51 -16.89 -23.53
CA LYS A 155 22.62 -16.17 -24.16
C LYS A 155 23.93 -16.69 -23.59
#